data_AF-A0A522VNN8-F1
#
_entry.id   AF-A0A522VNN8-F1
#
_cell.length_a   1.000
_cell.length_b   1.000
_cell.length_c   1.000
_cell.angle_alpha   90.00
_cell.angle_beta   90.00
_cell.angle_gamma   90.00
#
_symmetry.space_group_name_H-M   'P 1'
#
loop_
_entity.id
_entity.type
_entity.pdbx_description
1 polymer ?
#
loop_
_entity_poly.entity_id
_entity_poly.type
_entity_poly.pdbx_seq_one_letter_code
_entity_poly.pdbx_strand_id
1 'polypeptide(L)'
;MKLGIVPVTPFQQNCSLLVCERSNRAAIVDPGGDLDEILGALQQSGAELEKILLTHGHIDHCGGTAELRRRTGVPVEGPQREERFWIDQLALQGMRFGLPGVEVFEPDRWL
;
A
#
# COMPACT_ATOMS: atom_id res chain seq x y z
N MET A 1 17.51 0.76 -10.28
CA MET A 1 16.32 0.64 -9.42
C MET A 1 16.39 -0.74 -8.77
N LYS A 2 16.13 -0.84 -7.47
CA LYS A 2 15.99 -2.12 -6.77
C LYS A 2 14.52 -2.40 -6.48
N LEU A 3 14.16 -3.68 -6.45
CA LEU A 3 12.84 -4.19 -6.13
C LEU A 3 12.98 -5.19 -4.99
N GLY A 4 12.15 -5.03 -3.96
CA GLY A 4 11.87 -6.06 -2.95
C GLY A 4 10.39 -6.45 -3.03
N ILE A 5 10.09 -7.71 -2.69
CA ILE A 5 8.72 -8.21 -2.58
C ILE A 5 8.49 -8.62 -1.13
N VAL A 6 7.39 -8.12 -0.56
CA VAL A 6 6.89 -8.51 0.76
C VAL A 6 5.52 -9.13 0.52
N PRO A 7 5.39 -10.48 0.61
CA PRO A 7 4.09 -11.12 0.52
C PRO A 7 3.22 -10.68 1.70
N VAL A 8 2.02 -10.18 1.41
CA VAL A 8 1.10 -9.68 2.44
C VAL A 8 -0.27 -10.31 2.34
N THR A 9 -0.96 -10.28 3.47
CA THR A 9 -2.29 -10.83 3.74
C THR A 9 -2.36 -12.36 3.55
N PRO A 10 -3.44 -13.01 3.99
CA PRO A 10 -3.69 -14.41 3.65
C PRO A 10 -3.81 -14.69 2.15
N PHE A 11 -3.97 -13.66 1.31
CA PHE A 11 -4.00 -13.78 -0.15
C PHE A 11 -2.62 -13.96 -0.79
N GLN A 12 -1.54 -13.77 -0.03
CA GLN A 12 -0.16 -13.79 -0.52
C GLN A 12 0.05 -12.83 -1.70
N GLN A 13 -0.55 -11.65 -1.59
CA GLN A 13 -0.38 -10.59 -2.57
C GLN A 13 1.07 -10.07 -2.49
N ASN A 14 1.66 -9.71 -3.64
CA ASN A 14 3.04 -9.23 -3.73
C ASN A 14 3.17 -7.71 -3.57
N CYS A 15 3.24 -7.23 -2.32
CA CYS A 15 3.51 -5.81 -2.07
C CYS A 15 4.96 -5.52 -2.46
N SER A 16 5.16 -4.50 -3.29
CA SER A 16 6.47 -4.20 -3.85
C SER A 16 7.11 -2.98 -3.21
N LEU A 17 8.37 -3.13 -2.77
CA LEU A 17 9.22 -2.02 -2.36
C LEU A 17 10.13 -1.63 -3.53
N LEU A 18 9.87 -0.48 -4.13
CA LEU A 18 10.69 0.07 -5.20
C LEU A 18 11.68 1.08 -4.62
N VAL A 19 12.97 0.91 -4.89
CA VAL A 19 14.02 1.83 -4.41
C VAL A 19 14.78 2.43 -5.60
N CYS A 20 14.82 3.76 -5.65
CA CYS A 20 15.67 4.49 -6.58
C CYS A 20 17.10 4.58 -6.03
N GLU A 21 18.04 3.84 -6.63
CA GLU A 21 19.43 3.80 -6.17
C GLU A 21 20.17 5.14 -6.30
N ARG A 22 19.67 6.07 -7.13
CA ARG A 22 20.29 7.39 -7.32
C ARG A 22 19.90 8.37 -6.22
N SER A 23 18.65 8.36 -5.79
CA SER A 23 18.12 9.31 -4.78
C SER A 23 17.94 8.68 -3.40
N ASN A 24 18.08 7.36 -3.28
CA ASN A 24 17.74 6.59 -2.09
C ASN A 24 16.28 6.79 -1.60
N ARG A 25 15.39 7.13 -2.53
CA ARG A 25 13.95 7.28 -2.28
C ARG A 25 13.24 5.99 -2.62
N ALA A 26 12.18 5.68 -1.89
CA ALA A 26 11.38 4.47 -2.05
C ALA A 26 9.90 4.77 -2.32
N ALA A 27 9.24 3.84 -3.01
CA ALA A 27 7.80 3.77 -3.08
C ALA A 27 7.34 2.37 -2.64
N ILE A 28 6.26 2.33 -1.86
CA ILE A 28 5.55 1.10 -1.54
C ILE A 28 4.39 0.98 -2.52
N VAL A 29 4.32 -0.15 -3.23
CA VAL A 29 3.28 -0.44 -4.22
C VAL A 29 2.36 -1.51 -3.65
N ASP A 30 1.06 -1.20 -3.64
CA ASP A 30 -0.02 -2.07 -3.21
C ASP A 30 0.13 -2.65 -1.78
N PRO A 31 0.13 -1.81 -0.73
CA PRO A 31 0.17 -2.24 0.66
C PRO A 31 -1.18 -2.82 1.12
N GLY A 32 -1.42 -4.10 0.81
CA GLY A 32 -2.64 -4.83 1.21
C GLY A 32 -2.84 -5.04 2.70
N GLY A 33 -1.74 -5.22 3.45
CA GLY A 33 -1.74 -5.56 4.88
C GLY A 33 -0.33 -5.74 5.41
N ASP A 34 -0.18 -6.35 6.60
CA ASP A 34 1.10 -6.70 7.22
C ASP A 34 2.13 -5.56 7.23
N LEU A 35 1.66 -4.36 7.59
CA LEU A 35 2.42 -3.12 7.45
C LEU A 35 3.74 -3.10 8.22
N ASP A 36 3.82 -3.85 9.33
CA ASP A 36 5.06 -3.95 10.10
C ASP A 36 6.16 -4.69 9.32
N GLU A 37 5.79 -5.69 8.50
CA GLU A 37 6.75 -6.38 7.62
C GLU A 37 7.20 -5.47 6.48
N ILE A 38 6.26 -4.74 5.87
CA ILE A 38 6.57 -3.75 4.82
C ILE A 38 7.53 -2.67 5.36
N LEU A 39 7.22 -2.09 6.52
CA LEU A 39 8.06 -1.07 7.15
C LEU A 39 9.41 -1.63 7.60
N GLY A 40 9.46 -2.89 8.04
CA GLY A 40 10.70 -3.60 8.33
C GLY A 40 11.59 -3.76 7.08
N ALA A 41 11.02 -4.14 5.93
CA ALA A 41 11.73 -4.23 4.67
C ALA A 41 12.24 -2.86 4.19
N LEU A 42 11.42 -1.80 4.32
CA LEU A 42 11.83 -0.43 4.06
C LEU A 42 13.01 -0.02 4.95
N GLN A 43 12.93 -0.28 6.26
CA GLN A 43 14.00 0.04 7.20
C GLN A 43 15.31 -0.69 6.85
N GLN A 44 15.24 -1.98 6.50
CA GLN A 44 16.41 -2.76 6.07
C GLN A 44 17.04 -2.23 4.78
N SER A 45 16.23 -1.67 3.87
CA SER A 45 16.74 -1.06 2.64
C SER A 45 17.54 0.22 2.88
N GLY A 46 17.32 0.90 4.01
CA GLY A 46 17.90 2.21 4.32
C GLY A 46 17.38 3.35 3.46
N ALA A 47 16.33 3.13 2.65
CA ALA A 47 15.73 4.13 1.78
C ALA A 47 14.69 4.98 2.53
N GLU A 48 14.48 6.20 2.06
CA GLU A 48 13.45 7.09 2.56
C GLU A 48 12.15 6.91 1.76
N LEU A 49 11.04 6.59 2.43
CA LEU A 49 9.75 6.46 1.76
C LEU A 49 9.26 7.80 1.25
N GLU A 50 8.91 7.85 -0.03
CA GLU A 50 8.43 9.05 -0.70
C GLU A 50 6.92 9.02 -0.95
N LYS A 51 6.35 7.85 -1.26
CA LYS A 51 4.93 7.71 -1.61
C LYS A 51 4.45 6.27 -1.55
N ILE A 52 3.12 6.13 -1.51
CA ILE A 52 2.40 4.88 -1.73
C ILE A 52 1.83 4.93 -3.15
N LEU A 53 1.96 3.84 -3.90
CA LEU A 53 1.41 3.69 -5.23
C LEU A 53 0.38 2.56 -5.23
N LEU A 54 -0.73 2.76 -5.92
CA LEU A 54 -1.78 1.75 -6.06
C LEU A 54 -2.03 1.41 -7.53
N THR A 55 -2.04 0.11 -7.83
CA THR A 55 -2.37 -0.39 -9.16
C THR A 55 -3.89 -0.41 -9.39
N HIS A 56 -4.67 -0.85 -8.40
CA HIS A 56 -6.14 -0.93 -8.43
C HIS A 56 -6.73 -0.99 -7.00
N GLY A 57 -8.06 -1.03 -6.87
CA GLY A 57 -8.78 -0.83 -5.61
C GLY A 57 -9.16 -2.10 -4.83
N HIS A 58 -8.66 -3.28 -5.19
CA HIS A 58 -8.97 -4.51 -4.45
C HIS A 58 -8.32 -4.51 -3.05
N ILE A 59 -9.00 -5.16 -2.10
CA ILE A 59 -8.63 -5.14 -0.68
C ILE A 59 -7.25 -5.71 -0.39
N ASP A 60 -6.84 -6.77 -1.07
CA ASP A 60 -5.52 -7.39 -0.92
C ASP A 60 -4.39 -6.51 -1.48
N HIS A 61 -4.71 -5.45 -2.22
CA HIS A 61 -3.75 -4.47 -2.74
C HIS A 61 -3.76 -3.16 -1.95
N CYS A 62 -4.90 -2.68 -1.45
CA CYS A 62 -5.00 -1.36 -0.83
C CYS A 62 -5.58 -1.35 0.59
N GLY A 63 -5.84 -2.51 1.18
CA GLY A 63 -6.45 -2.64 2.51
C GLY A 63 -5.65 -1.96 3.63
N GLY A 64 -4.32 -1.93 3.51
CA GLY A 64 -3.41 -1.29 4.46
C GLY A 64 -3.08 0.17 4.15
N THR A 65 -3.59 0.75 3.05
CA THR A 65 -3.19 2.08 2.57
C THR A 65 -3.50 3.20 3.58
N ALA A 66 -4.71 3.21 4.16
CA ALA A 66 -5.13 4.25 5.09
C ALA A 66 -4.23 4.32 6.33
N GLU A 67 -3.94 3.16 6.92
CA GLU A 67 -3.08 3.04 8.09
C GLU A 67 -1.61 3.35 7.74
N LEU A 68 -1.10 2.85 6.61
CA LEU A 68 0.28 3.14 6.20
C LEU A 68 0.48 4.64 5.97
N ARG A 69 -0.49 5.32 5.34
CA ARG A 69 -0.50 6.78 5.18
C ARG A 69 -0.44 7.49 6.53
N ARG A 70 -1.24 7.08 7.53
CA ARG A 70 -1.18 7.68 8.87
C ARG A 70 0.18 7.51 9.55
N ARG A 71 0.79 6.33 9.43
CA ARG A 71 2.09 6.02 10.04
C ARG A 71 3.25 6.80 9.43
N THR A 72 3.17 7.08 8.14
CA THR A 72 4.32 7.59 7.36
C THR A 72 4.16 9.03 6.89
N GLY A 73 2.92 9.53 6.77
CA GLY A 73 2.61 10.87 6.28
C GLY A 73 2.85 11.10 4.78
N VAL A 74 3.25 10.06 4.03
CA VAL A 74 3.56 10.18 2.59
C VAL A 74 2.28 10.20 1.75
N PRO A 75 2.29 10.83 0.56
CA PRO A 75 1.14 10.85 -0.32
C PRO A 75 0.82 9.47 -0.91
N VAL A 76 -0.46 9.26 -1.21
CA VAL A 76 -0.98 8.10 -1.94
C VAL A 76 -1.29 8.53 -3.37
N GLU A 77 -0.75 7.82 -4.36
CA GLU A 77 -1.09 8.01 -5.77
C GLU A 77 -1.68 6.73 -6.38
N GLY A 78 -2.69 6.91 -7.22
CA GLY A 78 -3.46 5.82 -7.78
C GLY A 78 -4.56 5.34 -6.83
N PRO A 79 -5.41 4.41 -7.27
CA PRO A 79 -5.48 3.87 -8.63
C PRO A 79 -6.21 4.84 -9.60
N GLN A 80 -6.81 4.33 -10.68
CA GLN A 80 -7.71 5.11 -11.54
C GLN A 80 -8.99 5.49 -10.79
N ARG A 81 -9.67 6.55 -11.24
CA ARG A 81 -10.86 7.08 -10.55
C ARG A 81 -12.05 6.10 -10.58
N GLU A 82 -12.09 5.24 -11.58
CA GLU A 82 -13.08 4.19 -11.78
C GLU A 82 -13.06 3.14 -10.65
N GLU A 83 -11.94 3.00 -9.95
CA GLU A 83 -11.77 2.06 -8.83
C GLU A 83 -12.38 2.57 -7.51
N ARG A 84 -12.93 3.80 -7.50
CA ARG A 84 -13.60 4.38 -6.31
C ARG A 84 -14.66 3.44 -5.73
N PHE A 85 -15.38 2.73 -6.59
CA PHE A 85 -16.39 1.74 -6.19
C PHE A 85 -15.82 0.66 -5.25
N TRP A 86 -14.60 0.19 -5.50
CA TRP A 86 -13.94 -0.81 -4.67
C TRP A 86 -13.41 -0.20 -3.37
N ILE A 87 -12.81 0.99 -3.46
CA ILE A 87 -12.27 1.72 -2.30
C ILE A 87 -13.36 2.00 -1.27
N ASP A 88 -14.56 2.41 -1.71
CA ASP A 88 -15.72 2.65 -0.84
C ASP A 88 -16.21 1.40 -0.10
N GLN A 89 -15.88 0.22 -0.60
CA GLN A 89 -16.31 -1.05 -0.01
C GLN A 89 -15.27 -1.68 0.91
N LEU A 90 -14.08 -1.10 1.03
CA LEU A 90 -12.95 -1.70 1.75
C LEU A 90 -13.30 -2.11 3.18
N ALA A 91 -13.97 -1.24 3.95
CA ALA A 91 -14.36 -1.56 5.32
C ALA A 91 -15.30 -2.78 5.38
N LEU A 92 -16.25 -2.89 4.44
CA LEU A 92 -17.16 -4.03 4.36
C LEU A 92 -16.44 -5.30 3.90
N GLN A 93 -15.53 -5.18 2.93
CA GLN A 93 -14.71 -6.29 2.46
C GLN A 93 -13.80 -6.82 3.57
N GLY A 94 -13.19 -5.93 4.37
CA GLY A 94 -12.33 -6.31 5.50
C GLY A 94 -13.07 -7.18 6.50
N MET A 95 -14.30 -6.80 6.87
CA MET A 95 -15.15 -7.63 7.72
C MET A 95 -15.46 -9.01 7.10
N ARG A 96 -15.71 -9.07 5.79
CA ARG A 96 -16.06 -10.32 5.08
C ARG A 96 -14.88 -11.27 4.94
N PHE A 97 -13.68 -10.74 4.70
CA PHE A 97 -12.46 -11.52 4.48
C PHE A 97 -11.63 -11.72 5.76
N GLY A 98 -12.09 -11.21 6.91
CA GLY A 98 -11.37 -11.35 8.18
C GLY A 98 -10.11 -10.51 8.25
N LEU A 99 -10.06 -9.37 7.55
CA LEU A 99 -8.99 -8.38 7.59
C LEU A 99 -9.45 -7.20 8.48
N PRO A 100 -9.09 -7.17 9.78
CA PRO A 100 -9.53 -6.12 10.69
C PRO A 100 -8.83 -4.78 10.39
N GLY A 101 -9.50 -3.68 10.68
CA GLY A 101 -8.90 -2.34 10.60
C GLY A 101 -8.71 -1.78 9.19
N VAL A 102 -9.26 -2.45 8.17
CA VAL A 102 -9.29 -1.93 6.80
C VAL A 102 -10.27 -0.74 6.73
N GLU A 103 -9.78 0.37 6.20
CA GLU A 103 -10.51 1.63 6.12
C GLU A 103 -10.48 2.21 4.71
N VAL A 104 -11.51 3.00 4.40
CA VAL A 104 -11.60 3.78 3.16
C VAL A 104 -10.56 4.91 3.20
N PHE A 105 -9.95 5.21 2.06
CA PHE A 105 -9.04 6.35 1.89
C PHE A 105 -9.39 7.12 0.61
N GLU A 106 -8.84 8.32 0.48
CA GLU A 106 -8.86 9.09 -0.76
C GLU A 106 -7.40 9.29 -1.21
N PRO A 107 -7.04 8.92 -2.45
CA PRO A 107 -5.72 9.23 -3.01
C PRO A 107 -5.46 10.74 -3.07
N ASP A 108 -4.22 11.15 -2.87
CA ASP A 108 -3.80 12.52 -3.11
C ASP A 108 -3.76 12.84 -4.62
N ARG A 109 -3.57 11.81 -5.45
CA ARG A 109 -3.65 11.89 -6.92
C ARG A 109 -4.21 10.60 -7.50
N TRP A 110 -5.33 10.68 -8.21
CA TRP A 110 -5.80 9.61 -9.09
C TRP A 110 -4.90 9.49 -10.34
N LEU A 111 -4.65 8.27 -10.82
CA LEU A 111 -3.80 8.00 -12.01
C LEU A 111 -4.60 7.82 -13.29
#